data_AF-A0A971W126-F1
#
_entry.id   AF-A0A971W126-F1
#
_cell.length_a   1.000
_cell.length_b   1.000
_cell.length_c   1.000
_cell.angle_alpha   90.00
_cell.angle_beta   90.00
_cell.angle_gamma   90.00
#
_symmetry.space_group_name_H-M   'P 1'
#
loop_
_entity.id
_entity.type
_entity.pdbx_description
1 polymer ?
#
loop_
_entity_poly.entity_id
_entity_poly.type
_entity_poly.pdbx_seq_one_letter_code
_entity_poly.pdbx_strand_id
1 'polypeptide(L)'
;MDDILRFLSLINYALGIAIGGAALYEYKSHHNITPMLIILAVVIAGPLEDFLVRMVEEKPLSPGEKERRIRLVDQLTSLGFMLFLLLAALNSK
;
A
#
# COMPACT_ATOMS: atom_id res chain seq x y z
N MET A 1 22.14 16.80 -2.15
CA MET A 1 21.50 15.53 -2.55
C MET A 1 20.43 15.14 -1.53
N ASP A 2 20.74 15.26 -0.24
CA ASP A 2 19.79 14.97 0.85
C ASP A 2 18.54 15.88 0.87
N ASP A 3 18.68 17.16 0.53
CA ASP A 3 17.54 18.10 0.48
C ASP A 3 16.53 17.76 -0.61
N ILE A 4 16.99 17.26 -1.76
CA ILE A 4 16.13 16.84 -2.88
C ILE A 4 15.33 15.60 -2.48
N LEU A 5 15.98 14.62 -1.83
CA LEU A 5 15.32 13.41 -1.35
C LEU A 5 14.26 13.75 -0.29
N ARG A 6 14.57 14.63 0.66
CA ARG A 6 13.62 15.10 1.68
C ARG A 6 12.42 15.82 1.06
N PHE A 7 12.67 16.68 0.07
CA PHE A 7 11.61 17.39 -0.63
C PHE A 7 10.68 16.42 -1.40
N LEU A 8 11.25 15.43 -2.09
CA LEU A 8 10.47 14.38 -2.77
C LEU A 8 9.66 13.54 -1.78
N SER A 9 10.23 13.18 -0.62
CA SER A 9 9.49 12.48 0.43
C SER A 9 8.31 13.31 0.94
N LEU A 10 8.49 14.61 1.18
CA LEU A 10 7.42 15.51 1.58
C LEU A 10 6.30 15.58 0.54
N ILE A 11 6.64 15.69 -0.75
CA ILE A 11 5.66 15.66 -1.84
C ILE A 11 4.91 14.33 -1.85
N ASN A 12 5.61 13.20 -1.72
CA ASN A 12 4.99 11.88 -1.72
C ASN A 12 4.00 11.73 -0.56
N TYR A 13 4.34 12.21 0.65
CA TYR A 13 3.43 12.19 1.78
C TYR A 13 2.23 13.11 1.58
N ALA A 14 2.44 14.32 1.06
CA ALA A 14 1.36 15.25 0.77
C ALA A 14 0.39 14.69 -0.28
N LEU A 15 0.93 14.08 -1.35
CA LEU A 15 0.14 13.40 -2.37
C LEU A 15 -0.64 12.21 -1.79
N GLY A 16 0.00 11.37 -0.98
CA GLY A 16 -0.67 10.25 -0.30
C GLY A 16 -1.86 10.71 0.55
N ILE A 17 -1.68 11.76 1.35
CA ILE A 17 -2.75 12.35 2.17
C ILE A 17 -3.85 12.95 1.28
N ALA A 18 -3.49 13.69 0.23
CA ALA A 18 -4.46 14.30 -0.67
C ALA A 18 -5.32 13.25 -1.41
N ILE A 19 -4.67 12.20 -1.93
CA ILE A 19 -5.35 11.07 -2.57
C ILE A 19 -6.26 10.37 -1.56
N GLY A 20 -5.78 10.10 -0.35
CA GLY A 20 -6.56 9.59 0.79
C GLY A 20 -7.83 10.40 1.08
N GLY A 21 -7.67 11.71 1.19
CA GLY A 21 -8.77 12.64 1.43
C GLY A 21 -9.78 12.65 0.27
N ALA A 22 -9.30 12.67 -0.97
CA ALA A 22 -10.15 12.66 -2.16
C ALA A 22 -10.98 11.38 -2.27
N ALA A 23 -10.39 10.21 -2.02
CA ALA A 23 -11.12 8.95 -2.04
C ALA A 23 -12.16 8.86 -0.92
N LEU A 24 -11.82 9.34 0.28
CA LEU A 24 -12.77 9.38 1.40
C LEU A 24 -13.93 10.33 1.11
N TYR A 25 -13.65 11.49 0.51
CA TYR A 25 -14.66 12.44 0.08
C TYR A 25 -15.58 11.82 -0.97
N GLU A 26 -15.02 11.16 -1.99
CA GLU A 26 -15.82 10.50 -3.03
C GLU A 26 -16.71 9.38 -2.49
N TYR A 27 -16.17 8.60 -1.56
CA TYR A 27 -16.95 7.57 -0.88
C TYR A 27 -18.11 8.15 -0.07
N LYS A 28 -17.90 9.27 0.64
CA LYS A 28 -18.95 9.88 1.46
C LYS A 28 -20.00 10.65 0.64
N SER A 29 -19.56 11.37 -0.38
CA SER A 29 -20.42 12.29 -1.14
C SER A 29 -21.18 11.56 -2.25
N HIS A 30 -20.53 10.64 -2.95
CA HIS A 30 -21.09 9.98 -4.14
C HIS A 30 -21.24 8.47 -3.98
N HIS A 31 -20.92 7.91 -2.80
CA HIS A 31 -20.93 6.47 -2.54
C HIS A 31 -20.04 5.68 -3.50
N ASN A 32 -19.07 6.36 -4.14
CA ASN A 32 -18.16 5.75 -5.08
C ASN A 32 -17.02 5.07 -4.30
N ILE A 33 -17.05 3.74 -4.27
CA ILE A 33 -16.06 2.93 -3.55
C ILE A 33 -14.75 2.74 -4.34
N THR A 34 -14.76 3.01 -5.65
CA THR A 34 -13.63 2.74 -6.54
C THR A 34 -12.34 3.46 -6.10
N PRO A 35 -12.34 4.76 -5.78
CA PRO A 35 -11.16 5.44 -5.26
C PRO A 35 -10.62 4.82 -3.96
N MET A 36 -11.50 4.38 -3.07
CA MET A 36 -11.10 3.74 -1.80
C MET A 36 -10.40 2.39 -2.05
N LEU A 37 -10.90 1.60 -2.99
CA LEU A 37 -10.29 0.32 -3.38
C LEU A 37 -8.89 0.52 -3.97
N ILE A 38 -8.70 1.55 -4.80
CA ILE A 38 -7.39 1.89 -5.37
C ILE A 38 -6.40 2.26 -4.25
N ILE A 39 -6.83 3.06 -3.27
CA ILE A 39 -5.96 3.43 -2.15
C ILE A 39 -5.61 2.22 -1.30
N LEU A 40 -6.57 1.34 -1.01
CA LEU A 40 -6.30 0.13 -0.27
C LEU A 40 -5.27 -0.76 -0.99
N ALA A 41 -5.35 -0.85 -2.32
CA ALA A 41 -4.34 -1.54 -3.12
C ALA A 41 -2.94 -0.93 -2.89
N VAL A 42 -2.81 0.40 -3.02
CA VAL A 42 -1.52 1.10 -2.83
C VAL A 42 -0.98 0.94 -1.42
N VAL A 43 -1.84 1.00 -0.40
CA VAL A 43 -1.44 0.82 1.01
C VAL A 43 -0.92 -0.59 1.26
N ILE A 44 -1.55 -1.60 0.66
CA ILE A 44 -1.16 -3.00 0.83
C ILE A 44 0.20 -3.29 0.20
N ALA A 45 0.42 -2.85 -1.05
CA ALA A 45 1.66 -3.10 -1.79
C ALA A 45 2.85 -2.24 -1.35
N GLY A 46 2.62 -1.18 -0.57
CA GLY A 46 3.69 -0.31 -0.08
C GLY A 46 3.80 -0.35 1.44
N PRO A 47 3.17 0.60 2.16
CA PRO A 47 3.33 0.73 3.61
C PRO A 47 3.11 -0.55 4.42
N LEU A 48 2.08 -1.34 4.08
CA LEU A 48 1.78 -2.56 4.81
C LEU A 48 2.81 -3.65 4.55
N GLU A 49 3.24 -3.82 3.29
CA GLU A 49 4.29 -4.77 2.93
C GLU A 49 5.60 -4.45 3.65
N ASP A 50 6.05 -3.20 3.57
CA ASP A 50 7.27 -2.73 4.25
C ASP A 50 7.21 -2.99 5.76
N PHE A 51 6.04 -2.74 6.36
CA PHE A 51 5.81 -3.00 7.77
C PHE A 51 5.91 -4.49 8.12
N LEU A 52 5.28 -5.37 7.33
CA LEU A 52 5.31 -6.81 7.53
C LEU A 52 6.71 -7.40 7.32
N VAL A 53 7.45 -6.90 6.32
CA VAL A 53 8.85 -7.29 6.07
C VAL A 53 9.71 -6.93 7.27
N ARG A 54 9.63 -5.69 7.79
CA ARG A 54 10.36 -5.28 9.00
C ARG A 54 10.04 -6.15 10.21
N MET A 55 8.75 -6.48 10.42
CA MET A 55 8.34 -7.39 11.49
C MET A 55 8.94 -8.80 11.35
N VAL A 56 9.20 -9.27 10.13
CA VAL A 56 9.90 -10.55 9.89
C VAL A 56 11.39 -10.41 10.15
N GLU A 57 12.00 -9.29 9.75
CA GLU A 57 13.42 -9.01 9.94
C GLU A 57 13.81 -8.91 11.41
N GLU A 58 12.96 -8.33 12.26
CA GLU A 58 13.17 -8.19 13.70
C GLU A 58 13.10 -9.52 14.46
N LYS A 59 12.57 -10.60 13.86
CA LYS A 59 12.46 -11.90 14.54
C LYS A 59 13.81 -12.64 14.59
N PRO A 60 14.08 -13.40 15.67
CA PRO A 60 15.29 -14.21 15.81
C PRO A 60 15.17 -15.53 15.01
N LEU A 61 15.05 -15.41 13.69
CA LEU A 61 14.94 -16.52 12.74
C LEU A 61 16.26 -16.73 12.00
N SER A 62 16.48 -17.95 11.49
CA SER A 62 17.61 -18.21 10.60
C SER A 62 17.48 -17.40 9.28
N PRO A 63 18.59 -17.06 8.60
CA PRO A 63 18.54 -16.26 7.37
C PRO A 63 17.63 -16.87 6.28
N GLY A 64 17.66 -18.20 6.11
CA GLY A 64 16.82 -18.89 5.12
C GLY A 64 15.32 -18.85 5.45
N GLU A 65 14.96 -18.85 6.74
CA GLU A 65 13.57 -18.70 7.16
C GLU A 65 13.07 -17.27 7.00
N LYS A 66 13.93 -16.27 7.24
CA LYS A 66 13.60 -14.85 7.00
C LYS A 66 13.29 -14.63 5.53
N GLU A 67 14.17 -15.07 4.64
CA GLU A 67 13.98 -14.91 3.20
C GLU A 67 12.69 -15.58 2.72
N ARG A 68 12.40 -16.80 3.19
CA ARG A 68 11.15 -17.49 2.85
C ARG A 68 9.92 -16.72 3.32
N ARG A 69 9.96 -16.14 4.53
CA ARG A 69 8.84 -15.35 5.07
C ARG A 69 8.66 -14.01 4.36
N ILE A 70 9.75 -13.33 4.02
CA ILE A 70 9.72 -12.07 3.25
C ILE A 70 9.08 -12.33 1.88
N ARG A 71 9.48 -13.39 1.17
CA ARG A 71 8.83 -13.78 -0.10
C ARG A 71 7.35 -14.12 0.07
N LEU A 72 6.97 -14.76 1.19
CA LEU A 72 5.55 -15.01 1.47
C LEU A 72 4.77 -13.71 1.69
N VAL A 73 5.35 -12.74 2.38
CA VAL A 73 4.74 -11.41 2.57
C VAL A 73 4.52 -10.74 1.22
N ASP A 74 5.55 -10.64 0.38
CA ASP A 74 5.49 -10.07 -0.99
C ASP A 74 4.40 -10.72 -1.86
N GLN A 75 4.30 -12.05 -1.86
CA GLN A 75 3.27 -12.75 -2.63
C GLN A 75 1.85 -12.46 -2.10
N LEU A 76 1.68 -12.37 -0.78
CA LEU A 76 0.37 -12.09 -0.17
C LEU A 76 -0.06 -10.63 -0.40
N THR A 77 0.87 -9.67 -0.29
CA THR A 77 0.59 -8.25 -0.53
C THR A 77 0.34 -7.99 -2.01
N SER A 78 1.11 -8.60 -2.91
CA SER A 78 0.84 -8.59 -4.36
C SER A 78 -0.53 -9.16 -4.72
N LEU A 79 -0.94 -10.27 -4.09
CA LEU A 79 -2.27 -10.84 -4.28
C LEU A 79 -3.37 -9.90 -3.78
N GLY A 80 -3.18 -9.32 -2.59
CA GLY A 80 -4.09 -8.31 -2.04
C GLY A 80 -4.24 -7.11 -2.96
N PHE A 81 -3.13 -6.56 -3.45
CA PHE A 81 -3.09 -5.46 -4.42
C PHE A 81 -3.92 -5.77 -5.68
N MET A 82 -3.68 -6.93 -6.30
CA MET A 82 -4.42 -7.34 -7.50
C MET A 82 -5.91 -7.52 -7.23
N LEU A 83 -6.29 -8.08 -6.08
CA LEU A 83 -7.70 -8.22 -5.70
C LEU A 83 -8.39 -6.86 -5.55
N PHE A 84 -7.75 -5.90 -4.87
CA PHE A 84 -8.33 -4.55 -4.73
C PHE A 84 -8.45 -3.82 -6.06
N LEU A 85 -7.45 -3.96 -6.96
CA LEU A 85 -7.55 -3.41 -8.31
C LEU A 85 -8.66 -4.07 -9.13
N LEU A 86 -8.81 -5.39 -9.05
CA LEU A 86 -9.89 -6.09 -9.72
C LEU A 86 -11.26 -5.61 -9.23
N LEU A 87 -11.42 -5.50 -7.90
CA LEU A 87 -12.64 -4.95 -7.31
C LEU A 87 -12.90 -3.52 -7.76
N ALA A 88 -11.86 -2.67 -7.81
CA ALA A 88 -11.98 -1.30 -8.30
C ALA A 88 -12.45 -1.27 -9.76
N ALA A 89 -11.87 -2.09 -10.63
CA ALA A 89 -12.26 -2.19 -12.03
C ALA A 89 -13.73 -2.64 -12.19
N LEU A 90 -14.16 -3.63 -11.40
CA LEU A 90 -15.55 -4.12 -11.43
C LEU A 90 -16.57 -3.10 -10.91
N ASN A 91 -16.14 -2.18 -10.03
CA ASN A 91 -16.98 -1.14 -9.46
C ASN A 91 -16.89 0.21 -10.22
N SER A 92 -16.05 0.31 -11.26
CA SER A 92 -15.82 1.55 -12.02
C SER A 92 -16.93 1.94 -13.01
N LYS A 93 -18.18 1.52 -12.75
CA LYS A 93 -19.33 1.77 -13.63
C LYS A 93 -19.87 3.20 -13.53
#